data_AF-A0A7W4VDZ4-F1
#
_entry.id   AF-A0A7W4VDZ4-F1
#
_cell.length_a   1.000
_cell.length_b   1.000
_cell.length_c   1.000
_cell.angle_alpha   90.00
_cell.angle_beta   90.00
_cell.angle_gamma   90.00
#
_symmetry.space_group_name_H-M   'P 1'
#
loop_
_entity.id
_entity.type
_entity.pdbx_description
1 polymer ?
#
loop_
_entity_poly.entity_id
_entity_poly.type
_entity_poly.pdbx_seq_one_letter_code
_entity_poly.pdbx_strand_id
1 'polypeptide(L)'
;MRERIAGFLLMVFIVPLAVLGYLLIVYIGFFGKTERGRAGVRALDHFVNATLFNGYAWESVSSHAWREQHRWWARAIIWFTDKFQQDHCRRANKREQPIVDLVLKKKLHHRTQ
;
A
#
# COMPACT_ATOMS: atom_id res chain seq x y z
N MET A 1 4.94 21.18 21.91
CA MET A 1 4.91 20.11 22.94
C MET A 1 3.52 19.50 23.16
N ARG A 2 2.44 20.30 23.29
CA ARG A 2 1.07 19.77 23.46
C ARG A 2 0.63 18.78 22.36
N GLU A 3 0.95 19.05 21.10
CA GLU A 3 0.64 18.16 19.97
C GLU A 3 1.35 16.80 20.04
N ARG A 4 2.61 16.78 20.50
CA ARG A 4 3.37 15.53 20.66
C ARG A 4 2.78 14.67 21.78
N ILE A 5 2.36 15.28 22.88
CA ILE A 5 1.73 14.59 24.01
C ILE A 5 0.33 14.09 23.62
N ALA A 6 -0.46 14.91 22.93
CA ALA A 6 -1.77 14.51 22.43
C ALA A 6 -1.65 13.34 21.42
N GLY A 7 -0.68 13.40 20.50
CA GLY A 7 -0.38 12.31 19.58
C GLY A 7 0.08 11.04 20.29
N PHE A 8 0.92 11.17 21.33
CA PHE A 8 1.36 10.03 22.14
C PHE A 8 0.20 9.37 22.89
N LEU A 9 -0.64 10.15 23.57
CA LEU A 9 -1.84 9.63 24.25
C LEU A 9 -2.78 8.96 23.26
N LEU A 10 -2.99 9.55 22.09
CA LEU A 10 -3.79 8.95 21.04
C LEU A 10 -3.23 7.59 20.60
N MET A 11 -1.91 7.48 20.42
CA MET A 11 -1.24 6.22 20.06
C MET A 11 -1.43 5.14 21.12
N VAL A 12 -1.42 5.48 22.42
CA VAL A 12 -1.66 4.53 23.51
C VAL A 12 -3.03 3.87 23.39
N PHE A 13 -4.05 4.57 22.90
CA PHE A 13 -5.38 3.99 22.69
C PHE A 13 -5.55 3.36 21.32
N ILE A 14 -5.05 4.00 20.26
CA ILE A 14 -5.22 3.53 18.88
C ILE A 14 -4.42 2.26 18.61
N VAL A 15 -3.19 2.14 19.10
CA VAL A 15 -2.34 0.97 18.80
C VAL A 15 -2.96 -0.33 19.33
N PRO A 16 -3.41 -0.43 20.60
CA PRO A 16 -4.12 -1.62 21.07
C PRO A 16 -5.39 -1.93 20.27
N LEU A 17 -6.17 -0.90 19.91
CA LEU A 17 -7.37 -1.08 19.07
C LEU A 17 -7.02 -1.59 17.67
N ALA A 18 -5.91 -1.14 17.08
CA ALA A 18 -5.42 -1.63 15.80
C ALA A 18 -5.01 -3.10 15.89
N VAL A 19 -4.34 -3.50 16.97
CA VAL A 19 -3.99 -4.92 17.23
C VAL A 19 -5.26 -5.77 17.39
N LEU A 20 -6.25 -5.32 18.17
CA LEU A 20 -7.53 -6.01 18.32
C LEU A 20 -8.28 -6.11 16.97
N GLY A 21 -8.28 -5.04 16.19
CA GLY A 21 -8.86 -5.02 14.84
C GLY A 21 -8.18 -6.02 13.91
N TYR A 22 -6.86 -6.13 13.95
CA TYR A 22 -6.10 -7.13 13.20
C TYR A 22 -6.46 -8.56 13.62
N LEU A 23 -6.50 -8.84 14.93
CA LEU A 23 -6.92 -10.16 15.43
C LEU A 23 -8.34 -10.52 14.99
N LEU A 24 -9.25 -9.54 14.99
CA LEU A 24 -10.60 -9.73 14.48
C LEU A 24 -10.63 -10.04 12.98
N ILE A 25 -9.80 -9.37 12.16
CA ILE A 25 -9.67 -9.68 10.72
C ILE A 25 -9.20 -11.13 10.53
N VAL A 26 -8.18 -11.57 11.29
CA VAL A 26 -7.69 -12.95 11.25
C VAL A 26 -8.81 -13.92 11.61
N TYR A 27 -9.53 -13.69 12.71
CA TYR A 27 -10.65 -14.52 13.12
C TYR A 27 -11.78 -14.59 12.07
N ILE A 28 -12.18 -13.44 11.51
CA ILE A 28 -13.21 -13.37 10.46
C ILE A 28 -12.74 -14.06 9.18
N GLY A 29 -11.44 -14.03 8.87
CA GLY A 29 -10.86 -14.74 7.72
C GLY A 29 -11.07 -16.26 7.79
N PHE A 30 -11.06 -16.83 8.99
CA PHE A 30 -11.29 -18.27 9.20
C PHE A 30 -12.77 -18.64 9.38
N PHE A 31 -13.57 -17.82 10.07
CA PHE A 31 -14.91 -18.21 10.53
C PHE A 31 -16.06 -17.26 10.14
N GLY A 32 -15.75 -16.12 9.51
CA GLY A 32 -16.70 -15.03 9.34
C GLY A 32 -17.20 -14.78 7.92
N LYS A 33 -18.10 -13.80 7.79
CA LYS A 33 -18.60 -13.32 6.48
C LYS A 33 -17.49 -12.60 5.71
N THR A 34 -17.26 -13.02 4.47
CA THR A 34 -16.22 -12.48 3.58
C THR A 34 -16.34 -10.97 3.34
N GLU A 35 -17.54 -10.40 3.42
CA GLU A 35 -17.77 -8.95 3.27
C GLU A 35 -17.09 -8.12 4.37
N ARG A 36 -17.25 -8.51 5.63
CA ARG A 36 -16.65 -7.82 6.78
C ARG A 36 -15.13 -8.00 6.79
N GLY A 37 -14.65 -9.18 6.41
CA GLY A 37 -13.23 -9.45 6.23
C GLY A 37 -12.62 -8.54 5.15
N ARG A 38 -13.26 -8.44 3.99
CA ARG A 38 -12.81 -7.58 2.87
C ARG A 38 -12.78 -6.10 3.22
N ALA A 39 -13.75 -5.60 3.99
CA ALA A 39 -13.74 -4.23 4.47
C ALA A 39 -12.55 -3.99 5.42
N GLY A 40 -12.29 -4.92 6.34
CA GLY A 40 -11.15 -4.86 7.25
C GLY A 40 -9.80 -4.90 6.52
N VAL A 41 -9.62 -5.83 5.58
CA VAL A 41 -8.38 -5.95 4.78
C VAL A 41 -8.13 -4.69 3.96
N ARG A 42 -9.16 -4.07 3.36
CA ARG A 42 -9.01 -2.80 2.64
C ARG A 42 -8.56 -1.65 3.54
N ALA A 43 -9.11 -1.54 4.75
CA ALA A 43 -8.68 -0.52 5.70
C ALA A 43 -7.21 -0.74 6.13
N LEU A 44 -6.81 -1.99 6.34
CA LEU A 44 -5.43 -2.36 6.65
C LEU A 44 -4.48 -2.04 5.48
N ASP A 45 -4.89 -2.33 4.25
CA ASP A 45 -4.14 -1.98 3.04
C ASP A 45 -3.87 -0.47 2.96
N HIS A 46 -4.88 0.38 3.21
CA HIS A 46 -4.68 1.83 3.25
C HIS A 46 -3.71 2.26 4.36
N PHE A 47 -3.80 1.66 5.55
CA PHE A 47 -2.86 1.95 6.65
C PHE A 47 -1.43 1.56 6.27
N VAL A 48 -1.22 0.39 5.66
CA VAL A 48 0.08 -0.08 5.20
C VAL A 48 0.63 0.84 4.10
N ASN A 49 -0.20 1.21 3.12
CA ASN A 49 0.17 2.15 2.07
C ASN A 49 0.62 3.50 2.65
N ALA A 50 -0.12 4.03 3.64
CA ALA A 50 0.22 5.29 4.29
C ALA A 50 1.53 5.21 5.12
N THR A 51 1.75 4.10 5.84
CA THR A 51 2.83 4.00 6.83
C THR A 51 4.12 3.41 6.28
N LEU A 52 4.04 2.33 5.50
CA LEU A 52 5.22 1.64 4.96
C LEU A 52 5.62 2.14 3.58
N PHE A 53 4.66 2.60 2.78
CA PHE A 53 4.90 3.06 1.41
C PHE A 53 4.77 4.57 1.26
N ASN A 54 4.84 5.33 2.38
CA ASN A 54 4.81 6.80 2.37
C ASN A 54 3.59 7.38 1.61
N GLY A 55 2.44 6.71 1.70
CA GLY A 55 1.21 7.09 1.01
C GLY A 55 1.04 6.51 -0.40
N TYR A 56 2.05 5.84 -0.96
CA TYR A 56 1.92 5.19 -2.26
C TYR A 56 1.08 3.92 -2.16
N ALA A 57 0.14 3.77 -3.08
CA ALA A 57 -0.63 2.53 -3.21
C ALA A 57 0.30 1.38 -3.60
N TRP A 58 0.05 0.18 -3.08
CA TRP A 58 0.79 -1.03 -3.46
C TRP A 58 0.84 -1.26 -4.98
N GLU A 59 -0.23 -0.90 -5.71
CA GLU A 59 -0.24 -0.97 -7.18
C GLU A 59 0.77 -0.01 -7.82
N SER A 60 0.93 1.20 -7.29
CA SER A 60 1.92 2.18 -7.75
C SER A 60 3.35 1.73 -7.41
N VAL A 61 3.56 1.14 -6.24
CA VAL A 61 4.86 0.54 -5.87
C VAL A 61 5.20 -0.62 -6.80
N SER A 62 4.24 -1.49 -7.10
CA SER A 62 4.41 -2.63 -8.01
C SER A 62 4.71 -2.20 -9.44
N SER A 63 4.02 -1.16 -9.91
CA SER A 63 4.25 -0.53 -11.21
C SER A 63 5.62 0.16 -11.28
N HIS A 64 6.02 0.86 -10.21
CA HIS A 64 7.36 1.45 -10.12
C HIS A 64 8.47 0.40 -10.08
N ALA A 65 8.28 -0.70 -9.34
CA ALA A 65 9.20 -1.83 -9.33
C ALA A 65 9.36 -2.43 -10.74
N TRP A 66 8.29 -2.51 -11.55
CA TRP A 66 8.41 -2.95 -12.94
C TRP A 66 9.25 -2.00 -13.80
N ARG A 67 9.10 -0.68 -13.64
CA ARG A 67 9.92 0.31 -14.36
C ARG A 67 11.39 0.26 -13.94
N GLU A 68 11.65 0.07 -12.65
CA GLU A 68 12.99 -0.01 -12.08
C GLU A 68 13.52 -1.45 -11.95
N GLN A 69 13.01 -2.40 -12.74
CA GLN A 69 13.34 -3.83 -12.66
C GLN A 69 14.84 -4.17 -12.72
N HIS A 70 15.69 -3.24 -13.12
CA HIS A 70 17.15 -3.39 -13.08
C HIS A 70 17.73 -3.29 -11.65
N ARG A 71 17.01 -2.69 -10.69
CA ARG A 71 17.44 -2.56 -9.30
C ARG A 71 17.10 -3.81 -8.49
N TRP A 72 17.95 -4.12 -7.51
CA TRP A 72 17.82 -5.34 -6.69
C TRP A 72 16.51 -5.39 -5.90
N TRP A 73 16.06 -4.26 -5.34
CA TRP A 73 14.82 -4.18 -4.56
C TRP A 73 13.59 -4.41 -5.45
N ALA A 74 13.62 -3.88 -6.67
CA ALA A 74 12.56 -4.02 -7.64
C ALA A 74 12.42 -5.48 -8.10
N ARG A 75 13.55 -6.15 -8.34
CA ARG A 75 13.57 -7.60 -8.64
C ARG A 75 12.99 -8.42 -7.48
N ALA A 76 13.28 -8.05 -6.24
CA ALA A 76 12.70 -8.73 -5.07
C ALA A 76 11.17 -8.58 -5.01
N ILE A 77 10.64 -7.38 -5.28
CA ILE A 77 9.19 -7.13 -5.31
C ILE A 77 8.52 -7.88 -6.47
N ILE A 78 9.10 -7.85 -7.67
CA ILE A 78 8.58 -8.57 -8.84
C ILE A 78 8.55 -10.07 -8.55
N TRP A 79 9.65 -10.63 -8.05
CA TRP A 79 9.72 -12.05 -7.69
C TRP A 79 8.71 -12.43 -6.61
N PHE A 80 8.55 -11.60 -5.58
CA PHE A 80 7.58 -11.85 -4.51
C PHE A 80 6.15 -11.82 -5.04
N THR A 81 5.79 -10.79 -5.79
CA THR A 81 4.43 -10.62 -6.31
C THR A 81 4.06 -11.68 -7.35
N ASP A 82 5.01 -12.10 -8.21
CA ASP A 82 4.78 -13.15 -9.21
C ASP A 82 4.48 -14.52 -8.59
N LYS A 83 4.94 -14.78 -7.35
CA LYS A 83 4.58 -16.02 -6.62
C LYS A 83 3.11 -16.08 -6.25
N PHE A 84 2.49 -14.95 -5.94
CA PHE A 84 1.08 -14.89 -5.58
C PHE A 84 0.20 -14.68 -6.82
N GLN A 85 0.68 -13.89 -7.78
CA GLN A 85 -0.05 -13.57 -8.99
C GLN A 85 0.93 -13.28 -10.13
N GLN A 86 1.07 -14.22 -11.07
CA GLN A 86 1.95 -14.06 -12.24
C GLN A 86 1.67 -12.75 -13.00
N ASP A 87 2.73 -12.06 -13.41
CA ASP A 87 2.72 -10.80 -14.17
C ASP A 87 2.04 -9.63 -13.44
N HIS A 88 1.99 -9.63 -12.10
CA HIS A 88 1.32 -8.58 -11.33
C HIS A 88 1.92 -7.19 -11.60
N CYS A 89 3.23 -7.04 -11.38
CA CYS A 89 3.94 -5.77 -11.58
C CYS A 89 3.85 -5.27 -13.04
N ARG A 90 3.92 -6.18 -14.02
CA ARG A 90 3.77 -5.84 -15.44
C ARG A 90 2.37 -5.29 -15.74
N ARG A 91 1.31 -5.93 -15.25
CA ARG A 91 -0.07 -5.46 -15.42
C ARG A 91 -0.31 -4.13 -14.72
N ALA A 92 0.23 -3.96 -13.51
CA ALA A 92 0.16 -2.69 -12.78
C ALA A 92 0.81 -1.57 -13.60
N ASN A 93 2.02 -1.77 -14.12
CA ASN A 93 2.69 -0.78 -14.95
C ASN A 93 1.94 -0.49 -16.25
N LYS A 94 1.37 -1.51 -16.92
CA LYS A 94 0.58 -1.29 -18.15
C LYS A 94 -0.60 -0.34 -17.93
N ARG A 95 -1.21 -0.33 -16.73
CA ARG A 95 -2.31 0.56 -16.37
C ARG A 95 -1.85 1.97 -16.01
N GLU A 96 -0.71 2.09 -15.33
CA GLU A 96 -0.24 3.37 -14.80
C GLU A 96 0.69 4.13 -15.76
N GLN A 97 1.42 3.43 -16.62
CA GLN A 97 2.38 4.04 -17.57
C GLN A 97 1.76 5.15 -18.42
N PRO A 98 0.55 5.02 -19.01
CA PRO A 98 -0.05 6.11 -19.78
C PRO A 98 -0.29 7.38 -18.96
N ILE A 99 -0.59 7.24 -17.67
CA ILE A 99 -0.79 8.37 -16.75
C ILE A 99 0.56 9.02 -16.43
N VAL A 100 1.58 8.21 -16.14
CA VAL A 100 2.95 8.69 -15.89
C VAL A 100 3.47 9.44 -17.11
N ASP A 101 3.30 8.87 -18.31
CA ASP A 101 3.72 9.49 -19.58
C ASP A 101 3.00 10.82 -19.82
N LEU A 102 1.71 10.90 -19.48
CA LEU A 102 0.95 12.16 -19.56
C LEU A 102 1.49 13.22 -18.60
N VAL A 103 1.77 12.85 -17.35
CA VAL A 103 2.34 13.75 -16.32
C VAL A 103 3.72 14.26 -16.74
N LEU A 104 4.57 13.39 -17.29
CA LEU A 104 5.89 13.75 -17.82
C LEU A 104 5.77 14.66 -19.05
N LYS A 105 4.94 14.29 -20.03
CA LYS A 105 4.69 15.07 -21.25
C LYS A 105 4.17 16.48 -20.93
N LYS A 106 3.30 16.58 -19.93
CA LYS A 106 2.72 17.86 -19.48
C LYS A 106 3.59 18.59 -18.45
N LYS A 107 4.76 18.04 -18.08
CA LYS A 107 5.68 18.60 -17.07
C LYS A 107 4.98 18.93 -15.74
N LEU A 108 3.93 18.19 -15.39
CA LEU A 108 3.08 18.49 -14.24
C LEU A 108 3.81 18.26 -12.91
N HIS A 109 4.74 17.31 -12.87
CA HIS A 109 5.58 17.04 -11.70
C HIS A 109 6.37 18.27 -11.22
N HIS A 110 6.71 19.23 -12.10
CA HIS A 110 7.39 20.47 -11.72
C HIS A 110 6.49 21.52 -11.06
N ARG A 111 5.17 21.38 -11.09
CA ARG A 111 4.24 22.34 -10.45
C ARG A 111 3.76 21.91 -9.07
N THR A 112 4.10 20.70 -8.64
CA THR A 112 3.58 20.06 -7.42
C THR A 112 4.65 19.80 -6.36
N GLN A 113 5.92 20.09 -6.65
CA GLN A 113 7.03 20.10 -5.69
C GLN A 113 7.37 21.55 -5.34
#